data_AF-A0A0M0JBR1-F1
#
_entry.id   AF-A0A0M0JBR1-F1
#
_cell.length_a   1.000
_cell.length_b   1.000
_cell.length_c   1.000
_cell.angle_alpha   90.00
_cell.angle_beta   90.00
_cell.angle_gamma   90.00
#
_symmetry.space_group_name_H-M   'P 1'
#
loop_
_entity.id
_entity.type
_entity.pdbx_description
1 polymer ?
#
loop_
_entity_poly.entity_id
_entity_poly.type
_entity_poly.pdbx_seq_one_letter_code
_entity_poly.pdbx_strand_id
1 'polypeptide(L)'
;MGEPSFDMQRFESLFVAKEPAKPTVMVRGSSSSVVGSAQASLLDPKRSNHFGIILKQVKVSLEEMRRAVVALDEKVLTPDAVAALQKCVPLPEEIELVSAADPAALGFAEKFVLQGSFRAGAEGFRLECLPRLAELKTNDHRSSLLQYALAVHGGQEPDTTKGPADFLPVQPPLTSFADKCKSVRAAAKLSLENVNEEVARLKAGLSKIEAELEHFREQARAAHVDAKAKAAASVEGGVAVLSAREEALARDQYLQVMGSFRDGATAQVEELGCAALRMEEMHKVLRSFFAEESKTSIEEIFSRWATFLGQVDAAVAHHNEDRAKAAKVK
;
A
#
# COMPACT_ATOMS: atom_id res chain seq x y z
N MET A 1 15.08 49.13 -68.34
CA MET A 1 15.35 48.13 -67.27
C MET A 1 14.01 47.76 -66.69
N GLY A 2 13.36 46.72 -67.22
CA GLY A 2 12.06 46.24 -66.72
C GLY A 2 12.28 45.39 -65.48
N GLU A 3 11.44 45.58 -64.46
CA GLU A 3 11.53 44.88 -63.18
C GLU A 3 11.42 43.36 -63.34
N PRO A 4 12.19 42.55 -62.59
CA PRO A 4 12.04 41.10 -62.61
C PRO A 4 10.75 40.71 -61.88
N SER A 5 9.73 40.29 -62.63
CA SER A 5 8.51 39.70 -62.06
C SER A 5 8.80 38.27 -61.59
N PHE A 6 8.67 38.01 -60.30
CA PHE A 6 8.76 36.67 -59.74
C PHE A 6 7.46 35.89 -60.01
N ASP A 7 7.55 34.84 -60.82
CA ASP A 7 6.41 34.02 -61.21
C ASP A 7 6.11 32.95 -60.14
N MET A 8 5.22 33.31 -59.22
CA MET A 8 4.84 32.47 -58.08
C MET A 8 4.12 31.18 -58.50
N GLN A 9 3.39 31.19 -59.62
CA GLN A 9 2.69 30.00 -60.14
C GLN A 9 3.67 28.96 -60.67
N ARG A 10 4.74 29.42 -61.36
CA ARG A 10 5.80 28.52 -61.82
C ARG A 10 6.59 27.92 -60.65
N PHE A 11 6.84 28.71 -59.61
CA PHE A 11 7.52 28.21 -58.40
C PHE A 11 6.69 27.15 -57.66
N GLU A 12 5.39 27.37 -57.45
CA GLU A 12 4.49 26.38 -56.85
C GLU A 12 4.42 25.08 -57.67
N SER A 13 4.39 25.17 -59.01
CA SER A 13 4.37 23.97 -59.87
C SER A 13 5.62 23.08 -59.77
N LEU A 14 6.77 23.65 -59.41
CA LEU A 14 8.06 22.96 -59.33
C LEU A 14 8.34 22.39 -57.93
N PHE A 15 7.71 22.94 -56.88
CA PHE A 15 8.05 22.65 -55.47
C PHE A 15 6.88 22.15 -54.61
N VAL A 16 5.67 21.98 -55.16
CA VAL A 16 4.58 21.28 -54.46
C VAL A 16 4.81 19.77 -54.45
N ALA A 17 4.78 19.16 -53.26
CA ALA A 17 4.85 17.72 -53.09
C ALA A 17 3.61 17.06 -53.73
N LYS A 18 3.84 16.07 -54.60
CA LYS A 18 2.80 15.36 -55.36
C LYS A 18 1.68 14.85 -54.45
N GLU A 19 0.47 15.37 -54.61
CA GLU A 19 -0.71 14.85 -53.94
C GLU A 19 -1.03 13.41 -54.41
N PRO A 20 -1.47 12.51 -53.50
CA PRO A 20 -1.85 11.15 -53.88
C PRO A 20 -3.09 11.18 -54.79
N ALA A 21 -3.02 10.45 -55.89
CA ALA A 21 -4.10 10.33 -56.86
C ALA A 21 -5.39 9.80 -56.20
N LYS A 22 -6.53 10.44 -56.52
CA LYS A 22 -7.86 9.96 -56.12
C LYS A 22 -8.12 8.57 -56.73
N PRO A 23 -8.65 7.59 -55.97
CA PRO A 23 -8.91 6.27 -56.51
C PRO A 23 -10.14 6.29 -57.42
N THR A 24 -9.94 5.93 -58.68
CA THR A 24 -10.98 5.62 -59.66
C THR A 24 -11.70 4.33 -59.27
N VAL A 25 -13.03 4.38 -59.19
CA VAL A 25 -13.87 3.20 -58.96
C VAL A 25 -13.83 2.28 -60.19
N MET A 26 -13.29 1.07 -60.01
CA MET A 26 -13.58 -0.09 -60.86
C MET A 26 -13.83 -1.31 -59.98
N VAL A 27 -15.02 -1.89 -60.14
CA VAL A 27 -15.51 -3.05 -59.39
C VAL A 27 -14.93 -4.34 -59.95
N ARG A 28 -14.32 -5.18 -59.09
CA ARG A 28 -14.50 -6.65 -59.05
C ARG A 28 -13.68 -7.31 -57.94
N GLY A 29 -14.35 -8.12 -57.11
CA GLY A 29 -13.75 -9.26 -56.40
C GLY A 29 -13.60 -9.17 -54.87
N SER A 30 -14.67 -9.52 -54.15
CA SER A 30 -14.73 -10.17 -52.82
C SER A 30 -13.52 -10.09 -51.85
N SER A 31 -13.67 -9.34 -50.76
CA SER A 31 -13.77 -9.86 -49.37
C SER A 31 -13.58 -8.74 -48.32
N SER A 32 -14.35 -8.86 -47.23
CA SER A 32 -14.53 -7.99 -46.06
C SER A 32 -13.34 -7.17 -45.54
N SER A 33 -13.54 -5.88 -45.23
CA SER A 33 -12.94 -5.25 -44.04
C SER A 33 -13.70 -4.00 -43.59
N VAL A 34 -13.73 -3.84 -42.27
CA VAL A 34 -14.58 -2.98 -41.45
C VAL A 34 -13.99 -1.57 -41.33
N VAL A 35 -14.91 -0.60 -41.20
CA VAL A 35 -14.74 0.84 -40.93
C VAL A 35 -13.55 1.15 -40.01
N GLY A 36 -12.50 1.79 -40.56
CA GLY A 36 -11.34 2.24 -39.78
C GLY A 36 -11.58 3.62 -39.18
N SER A 37 -11.74 3.69 -37.86
CA SER A 37 -11.72 4.94 -37.10
C SER A 37 -10.34 5.61 -37.21
N ALA A 38 -10.29 6.89 -37.59
CA ALA A 38 -9.08 7.68 -37.60
C ALA A 38 -8.44 7.71 -36.20
N GLN A 39 -7.35 6.95 -36.01
CA GLN A 39 -6.57 6.96 -34.78
C GLN A 39 -5.68 8.21 -34.78
N ALA A 40 -5.75 9.01 -33.72
CA ALA A 40 -4.91 10.19 -33.56
C ALA A 40 -3.49 9.75 -33.18
N SER A 41 -2.49 10.19 -33.95
CA SER A 41 -1.07 10.02 -33.58
C SER A 41 -0.63 11.25 -32.80
N LEU A 42 -0.31 11.05 -31.53
CA LEU A 42 0.11 12.11 -30.61
C LEU A 42 1.63 12.22 -30.52
N LEU A 43 2.34 11.16 -30.90
CA LEU A 43 3.79 11.16 -31.02
C LEU A 43 4.19 11.86 -32.33
N ASP A 44 5.41 12.42 -32.37
CA ASP A 44 5.96 12.96 -33.61
C ASP A 44 5.84 11.92 -34.74
N PRO A 45 5.37 12.29 -35.95
CA PRO A 45 5.16 11.33 -37.02
C PRO A 45 6.39 10.49 -37.38
N LYS A 46 7.61 11.03 -37.22
CA LYS A 46 8.84 10.26 -37.45
C LYS A 46 9.06 9.24 -36.32
N ARG A 47 8.77 9.61 -35.07
CA ARG A 47 8.85 8.69 -33.92
C ARG A 47 7.78 7.61 -33.98
N SER A 48 6.52 7.97 -34.20
CA SER A 48 5.41 7.01 -34.34
C SER A 48 5.68 5.97 -35.45
N ASN A 49 6.19 6.41 -36.60
CA ASN A 49 6.62 5.51 -37.67
C ASN A 49 7.83 4.65 -37.30
N HIS A 50 8.82 5.21 -36.60
CA HIS A 50 9.99 4.46 -36.14
C HIS A 50 9.60 3.34 -35.17
N PHE A 51 8.76 3.65 -34.19
CA PHE A 51 8.17 2.67 -33.26
C PHE A 51 7.36 1.62 -34.03
N GLY A 52 6.51 2.04 -34.96
CA GLY A 52 5.72 1.12 -35.78
C GLY A 52 6.55 0.16 -36.64
N ILE A 53 7.70 0.60 -37.18
CA ILE A 53 8.61 -0.26 -37.95
C ILE A 53 9.31 -1.26 -37.03
N ILE A 54 9.86 -0.79 -35.92
CA ILE A 54 10.60 -1.65 -34.98
C ILE A 54 9.68 -2.69 -34.36
N LEU A 55 8.51 -2.29 -33.87
CA LEU A 55 7.55 -3.20 -33.25
C LEU A 55 7.02 -4.26 -34.22
N LYS A 56 6.89 -3.93 -35.52
CA LYS A 56 6.54 -4.91 -36.56
C LYS A 56 7.66 -5.91 -36.86
N GLN A 57 8.93 -5.51 -36.70
CA GLN A 57 10.09 -6.40 -36.87
C GLN A 57 10.20 -7.43 -35.75
N VAL A 58 9.83 -7.03 -34.52
CA VAL A 58 9.88 -7.93 -33.36
C VAL A 58 8.81 -9.03 -33.44
N LYS A 59 7.74 -8.88 -34.24
CA LYS A 59 6.69 -9.90 -34.49
C LYS A 59 6.03 -10.51 -33.23
N VAL A 60 6.12 -9.81 -32.09
CA VAL A 60 5.48 -10.22 -30.83
C VAL A 60 4.33 -9.25 -30.52
N SER A 61 3.25 -9.77 -29.95
CA SER A 61 2.14 -8.91 -29.48
C SER A 61 2.63 -7.99 -28.35
N LEU A 62 2.01 -6.81 -28.21
CA LEU A 62 2.38 -5.85 -27.16
C LEU A 62 2.33 -6.49 -25.76
N GLU A 63 1.32 -7.32 -25.51
CA GLU A 63 1.12 -8.03 -24.24
C GLU A 63 2.17 -9.12 -23.99
N GLU A 64 2.58 -9.85 -25.01
CA GLU A 64 3.58 -10.91 -24.90
C GLU A 64 5.00 -10.35 -24.81
N MET A 65 5.25 -9.22 -25.48
CA MET A 65 6.48 -8.45 -25.34
C MET A 65 6.63 -7.90 -23.92
N ARG A 66 5.55 -7.34 -23.34
CA ARG A 66 5.54 -6.88 -21.95
C ARG A 66 5.85 -8.02 -20.98
N ARG A 67 5.18 -9.16 -21.14
CA ARG A 67 5.43 -10.36 -20.32
C ARG A 67 6.86 -10.87 -20.46
N ALA A 68 7.39 -10.94 -21.68
CA ALA A 68 8.76 -11.38 -21.91
C ALA A 68 9.79 -10.45 -21.26
N VAL A 69 9.59 -9.13 -21.31
CA VAL A 69 10.45 -8.13 -20.64
C VAL A 69 10.40 -8.29 -19.12
N VAL A 70 9.21 -8.45 -18.53
CA VAL A 70 9.05 -8.59 -17.07
C VAL A 70 9.56 -9.93 -16.55
N ALA A 71 9.33 -11.02 -17.30
CA ALA A 71 9.76 -12.36 -16.94
C ALA A 71 11.21 -12.69 -17.35
N LEU A 72 11.91 -11.75 -18.01
CA LEU A 72 13.24 -11.94 -18.59
C LEU A 72 13.35 -13.20 -19.45
N ASP A 73 12.36 -13.44 -20.32
CA ASP A 73 12.34 -14.64 -21.15
C ASP A 73 13.35 -14.54 -22.31
N GLU A 74 14.47 -15.26 -22.17
CA GLU A 74 15.57 -15.33 -23.14
C GLU A 74 15.17 -15.90 -24.50
N LYS A 75 14.03 -16.59 -24.62
CA LYS A 75 13.55 -17.14 -25.90
C LYS A 75 12.87 -16.09 -26.78
N VAL A 76 12.25 -15.10 -26.14
CA VAL A 76 11.51 -14.02 -26.82
C VAL A 76 12.39 -12.76 -26.91
N LEU A 77 13.21 -12.51 -25.90
CA LEU A 77 14.19 -11.41 -25.85
C LEU A 77 15.51 -11.82 -26.54
N THR A 78 15.47 -11.96 -27.86
CA THR A 78 16.70 -12.12 -28.64
C THR A 78 17.55 -10.84 -28.53
N PRO A 79 18.89 -10.93 -28.68
CA PRO A 79 19.77 -9.75 -28.63
C PRO A 79 19.37 -8.67 -29.66
N ASP A 80 18.84 -9.09 -30.81
CA ASP A 80 18.29 -8.19 -31.82
C ASP A 80 17.01 -7.50 -31.36
N ALA A 81 16.10 -8.23 -30.69
CA ALA A 81 14.87 -7.66 -30.13
C ALA A 81 15.20 -6.68 -28.98
N VAL A 82 16.16 -7.01 -28.12
CA VAL A 82 16.61 -6.12 -27.03
C VAL A 82 17.23 -4.84 -27.58
N ALA A 83 18.12 -4.93 -28.58
CA ALA A 83 18.71 -3.75 -29.23
C ALA A 83 17.67 -2.89 -29.95
N ALA A 84 16.59 -3.50 -30.45
CA ALA A 84 15.48 -2.80 -31.07
C ALA A 84 14.57 -2.11 -30.03
N LEU A 85 14.29 -2.78 -28.91
CA LEU A 85 13.49 -2.23 -27.79
C LEU A 85 14.20 -1.08 -27.09
N GLN A 86 15.53 -1.14 -26.96
CA GLN A 86 16.34 -0.06 -26.39
C GLN A 86 16.19 1.26 -27.16
N LYS A 87 15.91 1.20 -28.46
CA LYS A 87 15.66 2.37 -29.32
C LYS A 87 14.21 2.88 -29.24
N CYS A 88 13.32 2.11 -28.62
CA CYS A 88 11.89 2.41 -28.46
C CYS A 88 11.53 2.78 -27.02
N VAL A 89 12.50 3.22 -26.21
CA VAL A 89 12.23 3.68 -24.85
C VAL A 89 11.49 5.02 -24.90
N PRO A 90 10.26 5.11 -24.35
CA PRO A 90 9.51 6.36 -24.35
C PRO A 90 10.18 7.43 -23.49
N LEU A 91 10.12 8.68 -23.94
CA LEU A 91 10.59 9.82 -23.14
C LEU A 91 9.53 10.19 -22.08
N PRO A 92 9.93 10.77 -20.92
CA PRO A 92 8.99 11.20 -19.88
C PRO A 92 7.88 12.12 -20.41
N GLU A 93 8.22 13.06 -21.30
CA GLU A 93 7.28 14.01 -21.92
C GLU A 93 6.23 13.31 -22.80
N GLU A 94 6.62 12.23 -23.48
CA GLU A 94 5.73 11.46 -24.35
C GLU A 94 4.77 10.58 -23.56
N ILE A 95 5.24 10.06 -22.43
CA ILE A 95 4.40 9.31 -21.50
C ILE A 95 3.30 10.22 -20.95
N GLU A 96 3.63 11.45 -20.57
CA GLU A 96 2.65 12.43 -20.11
C GLU A 96 1.64 12.79 -21.20
N LEU A 97 2.12 13.10 -22.41
CA LEU A 97 1.26 13.46 -23.54
C LEU A 97 0.29 12.34 -23.94
N VAL A 98 0.79 11.10 -23.99
CA VAL A 98 -0.03 9.93 -24.36
C VAL A 98 -0.97 9.52 -23.21
N SER A 99 -0.57 9.72 -21.94
CA SER A 99 -1.42 9.41 -20.78
C SER A 99 -2.61 10.36 -20.61
N ALA A 100 -2.53 11.58 -21.14
CA ALA A 100 -3.60 12.57 -21.09
C ALA A 100 -4.68 12.35 -22.16
N ALA A 101 -4.50 11.40 -23.06
CA ALA A 101 -5.39 11.15 -24.20
C ALA A 101 -6.22 9.87 -24.06
N ASP A 102 -7.31 9.79 -24.83
CA ASP A 102 -8.24 8.65 -24.81
C ASP A 102 -7.59 7.38 -25.37
N PRO A 103 -7.45 6.29 -24.57
CA PRO A 103 -6.83 5.04 -24.99
C PRO A 103 -7.45 4.39 -26.23
N ALA A 104 -8.73 4.65 -26.49
CA ALA A 104 -9.43 4.11 -27.66
C ALA A 104 -9.00 4.80 -28.98
N ALA A 105 -8.63 6.08 -28.90
CA ALA A 105 -8.26 6.91 -30.04
C ALA A 105 -6.77 6.84 -30.40
N LEU A 106 -5.94 6.21 -29.56
CA LEU A 106 -4.50 6.11 -29.76
C LEU A 106 -4.09 5.17 -30.90
N GLY A 107 -3.08 5.59 -31.65
CA GLY A 107 -2.38 4.76 -32.63
C GLY A 107 -1.60 3.61 -31.98
N PHE A 108 -1.10 2.68 -32.81
CA PHE A 108 -0.39 1.49 -32.35
C PHE A 108 0.90 1.82 -31.56
N ALA A 109 1.64 2.85 -31.97
CA ALA A 109 2.86 3.29 -31.27
C ALA A 109 2.54 3.97 -29.94
N GLU A 110 1.50 4.80 -29.90
CA GLU A 110 1.00 5.44 -28.69
C GLU A 110 0.45 4.41 -27.70
N LYS A 111 -0.23 3.36 -28.18
CA LYS A 111 -0.65 2.23 -27.34
C LYS A 111 0.53 1.49 -26.75
N PHE A 112 1.63 1.31 -27.49
CA PHE A 112 2.87 0.77 -26.94
C PHE A 112 3.49 1.69 -25.88
N VAL A 113 3.49 3.01 -26.10
CA VAL A 113 3.98 3.98 -25.09
C VAL A 113 3.10 3.97 -23.85
N LEU A 114 1.77 3.87 -24.00
CA LEU A 114 0.84 3.80 -22.89
C LEU A 114 0.98 2.47 -22.12
N GLN A 115 0.87 1.32 -22.80
CA GLN A 115 0.96 -0.03 -22.21
C GLN A 115 2.37 -0.38 -21.72
N GLY A 116 3.40 0.16 -22.36
CA GLY A 116 4.80 0.05 -21.97
C GLY A 116 5.22 1.13 -20.95
N SER A 117 4.37 2.11 -20.68
CA SER A 117 4.59 2.99 -19.53
C SER A 117 4.44 2.16 -18.27
N PHE A 118 5.33 2.40 -17.31
CA PHE A 118 5.31 1.80 -15.97
C PHE A 118 3.96 1.95 -15.23
N ARG A 119 3.04 2.77 -15.76
CA ARG A 119 1.75 3.10 -15.14
C ARG A 119 0.56 2.35 -15.74
N ALA A 120 0.69 1.68 -16.89
CA ALA A 120 -0.42 0.92 -17.48
C ALA A 120 -0.30 -0.57 -17.21
N GLY A 121 -1.35 -1.16 -16.64
CA GLY A 121 -1.42 -2.58 -16.31
C GLY A 121 -0.65 -2.97 -15.05
N ALA A 122 -0.68 -2.11 -14.03
CA ALA A 122 -0.24 -2.44 -12.68
C ALA A 122 -1.14 -3.53 -12.09
N GLU A 123 -0.54 -4.60 -11.58
CA GLU A 123 -1.24 -5.71 -10.89
C GLU A 123 -1.61 -5.35 -9.44
N GLY A 124 -1.07 -4.25 -8.92
CA GLY A 124 -1.35 -3.73 -7.59
C GLY A 124 -0.86 -2.29 -7.39
N PHE A 125 -1.17 -1.72 -6.23
CA PHE A 125 -0.74 -0.38 -5.83
C PHE A 125 -0.39 -0.37 -4.33
N ARG A 126 0.48 0.56 -3.91
CA ARG A 126 0.86 0.71 -2.49
C ARG A 126 -0.22 1.43 -1.69
N LEU A 127 -0.23 1.27 -0.36
CA LEU A 127 -1.28 1.85 0.49
C LEU A 127 -1.32 3.38 0.48
N GLU A 128 -0.21 4.03 0.13
CA GLU A 128 -0.15 5.48 -0.10
C GLU A 128 -1.13 5.98 -1.18
N CYS A 129 -1.52 5.11 -2.11
CA CYS A 129 -2.50 5.45 -3.15
C CYS A 129 -3.94 5.47 -2.63
N LEU A 130 -4.25 4.82 -1.50
CA LEU A 130 -5.62 4.72 -0.99
C LEU A 130 -6.24 6.09 -0.69
N PRO A 131 -5.58 7.01 0.06
CA PRO A 131 -6.14 8.33 0.31
C PRO A 131 -6.35 9.17 -0.96
N ARG A 132 -5.53 8.93 -1.99
CA ARG A 132 -5.57 9.67 -3.26
C ARG A 132 -6.81 9.35 -4.08
N LEU A 133 -7.44 8.19 -3.88
CA LEU A 133 -8.67 7.82 -4.58
C LEU A 133 -9.82 8.81 -4.30
N ALA A 134 -9.83 9.44 -3.14
CA ALA A 134 -10.81 10.47 -2.80
C ALA A 134 -10.48 11.84 -3.44
N GLU A 135 -9.21 12.10 -3.77
CA GLU A 135 -8.74 13.36 -4.36
C GLU A 135 -8.98 13.42 -5.87
N LEU A 136 -8.95 12.27 -6.56
CA LEU A 136 -9.21 12.20 -7.99
C LEU A 136 -10.69 12.46 -8.27
N LYS A 137 -11.01 13.69 -8.69
CA LYS A 137 -12.36 14.11 -9.07
C LYS A 137 -12.67 13.79 -10.53
N THR A 138 -13.94 13.52 -10.81
CA THR A 138 -14.49 13.46 -12.16
C THR A 138 -14.43 14.84 -12.82
N ASN A 139 -14.47 14.90 -14.16
CA ASN A 139 -14.36 16.15 -14.93
C ASN A 139 -15.46 17.18 -14.60
N ASP A 140 -16.60 16.72 -14.09
CA ASP A 140 -17.69 17.57 -13.63
C ASP A 140 -17.50 18.07 -12.18
N HIS A 141 -16.42 17.65 -11.51
CA HIS A 141 -16.12 17.90 -10.10
C HIS A 141 -17.23 17.51 -9.11
N ARG A 142 -18.21 16.70 -9.54
CA ARG A 142 -19.36 16.28 -8.73
C ARG A 142 -19.05 15.05 -7.88
N SER A 143 -18.11 14.23 -8.33
CA SER A 143 -17.79 12.95 -7.71
C SER A 143 -16.27 12.72 -7.72
N SER A 144 -15.80 11.81 -6.89
CA SER A 144 -14.44 11.29 -6.86
C SER A 144 -14.40 9.85 -7.35
N LEU A 145 -13.21 9.38 -7.71
CA LEU A 145 -12.97 8.00 -8.11
C LEU A 145 -13.40 7.02 -7.01
N LEU A 146 -13.22 7.38 -5.74
CA LEU A 146 -13.72 6.59 -4.60
C LEU A 146 -15.24 6.48 -4.59
N GLN A 147 -15.95 7.58 -4.85
CA GLN A 147 -17.42 7.60 -4.88
C GLN A 147 -17.97 6.84 -6.08
N TYR A 148 -17.28 6.91 -7.22
CA TYR A 148 -17.57 6.10 -8.40
C TYR A 148 -17.36 4.60 -8.11
N ALA A 149 -16.24 4.22 -7.49
CA ALA A 149 -15.97 2.84 -7.10
C ALA A 149 -17.05 2.28 -6.14
N LEU A 150 -17.48 3.09 -5.18
CA LEU A 150 -18.60 2.77 -4.28
C LEU A 150 -19.92 2.57 -5.03
N ALA A 151 -20.24 3.43 -5.99
CA ALA A 151 -21.47 3.32 -6.78
C ALA A 151 -21.47 2.06 -7.67
N VAL A 152 -20.33 1.72 -8.28
CA VAL A 152 -20.17 0.50 -9.10
C VAL A 152 -20.29 -0.77 -8.25
N HIS A 153 -19.68 -0.81 -7.07
CA HIS A 153 -19.73 -1.96 -6.17
C HIS A 153 -21.03 -2.04 -5.33
N GLY A 154 -21.78 -0.94 -5.22
CA GLY A 154 -23.08 -0.89 -4.54
C GLY A 154 -24.27 -1.25 -5.44
N GLY A 155 -24.06 -1.38 -6.76
CA GLY A 155 -25.13 -1.55 -7.75
C GLY A 155 -25.19 -2.92 -8.46
N GLN A 156 -24.25 -3.84 -8.22
CA GLN A 156 -24.30 -5.19 -8.79
C GLN A 156 -24.94 -6.17 -7.79
N GLU A 157 -26.22 -6.50 -7.98
CA GLU A 157 -26.68 -7.83 -7.58
C GLU A 157 -25.97 -8.86 -8.48
N PRO A 158 -25.46 -9.98 -7.94
CA PRO A 158 -24.81 -11.00 -8.74
C PRO A 158 -25.82 -11.63 -9.69
N ASP A 159 -25.67 -11.39 -10.99
CA ASP A 159 -26.38 -12.11 -12.04
C ASP A 159 -25.93 -13.58 -12.03
N THR A 160 -26.77 -14.44 -11.45
CA THR A 160 -26.55 -15.89 -11.30
C THR A 160 -26.56 -16.67 -12.62
N THR A 161 -26.53 -16.00 -13.79
CA THR A 161 -26.57 -16.67 -15.09
C THR A 161 -25.21 -16.92 -15.73
N LYS A 162 -24.09 -16.45 -15.14
CA LYS A 162 -22.74 -16.67 -15.68
C LYS A 162 -21.95 -17.65 -14.82
N GLY A 163 -21.48 -18.71 -15.46
CA GLY A 163 -20.91 -19.91 -14.85
C GLY A 163 -19.62 -19.71 -14.01
N PRO A 164 -19.12 -20.80 -13.42
CA PRO A 164 -18.26 -20.78 -12.24
C PRO A 164 -16.75 -20.67 -12.55
N ALA A 165 -16.34 -19.77 -13.44
CA ALA A 165 -14.93 -19.68 -13.87
C ALA A 165 -14.20 -18.37 -13.50
N ASP A 166 -14.90 -17.26 -13.30
CA ASP A 166 -14.27 -15.97 -13.01
C ASP A 166 -14.38 -15.63 -11.51
N PHE A 167 -13.58 -16.35 -10.73
CA PHE A 167 -13.50 -16.21 -9.27
C PHE A 167 -12.82 -14.90 -8.86
N LEU A 168 -13.61 -13.86 -8.62
CA LEU A 168 -13.39 -13.01 -7.45
C LEU A 168 -14.61 -13.16 -6.55
N PRO A 169 -14.44 -13.59 -5.28
CA PRO A 169 -15.57 -13.73 -4.37
C PRO A 169 -16.32 -12.41 -4.29
N VAL A 170 -17.65 -12.46 -4.37
CA VAL A 170 -18.55 -11.30 -4.23
C VAL A 170 -18.11 -10.54 -2.99
N GLN A 171 -17.42 -9.42 -3.19
CA GLN A 171 -16.85 -8.66 -2.10
C GLN A 171 -18.02 -7.99 -1.36
N PRO A 172 -18.10 -8.12 -0.03
CA PRO A 172 -19.18 -7.48 0.71
C PRO A 172 -19.10 -5.97 0.50
N PRO A 173 -20.23 -5.25 0.52
CA PRO A 173 -20.26 -3.83 0.21
C PRO A 173 -19.27 -3.08 1.12
N LEU A 174 -18.56 -2.10 0.57
CA LEU A 174 -17.49 -1.35 1.25
C LEU A 174 -17.99 -0.69 2.56
N THR A 175 -19.31 -0.53 2.70
CA THR A 175 -20.00 -0.13 3.93
C THR A 175 -19.75 -1.09 5.10
N SER A 176 -19.77 -2.40 4.85
CA SER A 176 -19.48 -3.43 5.85
C SER A 176 -17.98 -3.58 6.15
N PHE A 177 -17.13 -3.12 5.22
CA PHE A 177 -15.68 -3.15 5.37
C PHE A 177 -15.22 -2.14 6.43
N ALA A 178 -15.79 -0.92 6.41
CA ALA A 178 -15.52 0.08 7.44
C ALA A 178 -15.86 -0.42 8.85
N ASP A 179 -16.94 -1.20 8.98
CA ASP A 179 -17.34 -1.79 10.26
C ASP A 179 -16.37 -2.86 10.78
N LYS A 180 -15.78 -3.66 9.89
CA LYS A 180 -14.81 -4.70 10.26
C LYS A 180 -13.45 -4.11 10.69
N CYS A 181 -13.13 -2.90 10.23
CA CYS A 181 -11.85 -2.25 10.48
C CYS A 181 -11.88 -1.19 11.59
N LYS A 182 -12.85 -1.22 12.52
CA LYS A 182 -12.96 -0.24 13.61
C LYS A 182 -11.72 -0.17 14.51
N SER A 183 -11.08 -1.31 14.77
CA SER A 183 -9.86 -1.41 15.57
C SER A 183 -8.68 -0.68 14.94
N VAL A 184 -8.65 -0.53 13.61
CA VAL A 184 -7.56 0.15 12.89
C VAL A 184 -7.48 1.63 13.26
N ARG A 185 -8.63 2.29 13.47
CA ARG A 185 -8.66 3.71 13.89
C ARG A 185 -8.13 3.90 15.30
N ALA A 186 -8.33 2.93 16.18
CA ALA A 186 -7.77 2.95 17.53
C ALA A 186 -6.26 2.69 17.47
N ALA A 187 -5.84 1.69 16.69
CA ALA A 187 -4.44 1.33 16.52
C ALA A 187 -3.59 2.45 15.89
N ALA A 188 -4.16 3.24 14.98
CA ALA A 188 -3.47 4.39 14.36
C ALA A 188 -3.07 5.50 15.36
N LYS A 189 -3.64 5.52 16.56
CA LYS A 189 -3.34 6.51 17.60
C LYS A 189 -2.33 6.02 18.63
N LEU A 190 -1.95 4.74 18.56
CA LEU A 190 -1.01 4.13 19.49
C LEU A 190 0.39 4.25 18.92
N SER A 191 1.37 4.42 19.80
CA SER A 191 2.77 4.35 19.40
C SER A 191 3.44 3.07 19.88
N LEU A 192 4.02 2.32 18.96
CA LEU A 192 4.70 1.06 19.28
C LEU A 192 5.98 1.32 20.09
N GLU A 193 6.68 2.40 19.77
CA GLU A 193 7.88 2.83 20.49
C GLU A 193 7.53 3.13 21.96
N ASN A 194 6.50 3.93 22.20
CA ASN A 194 6.02 4.23 23.56
C ASN A 194 5.62 2.96 24.33
N VAL A 195 4.90 2.03 23.69
CA VAL A 195 4.50 0.77 24.33
C VAL A 195 5.73 -0.05 24.72
N ASN A 196 6.74 -0.14 23.85
CA ASN A 196 7.98 -0.86 24.14
C ASN A 196 8.77 -0.19 25.29
N GLU A 197 8.82 1.14 25.33
CA GLU A 197 9.44 1.89 26.42
C GLU A 197 8.72 1.68 27.76
N GLU A 198 7.38 1.68 27.76
CA GLU A 198 6.59 1.43 28.96
C GLU A 198 6.77 0.00 29.49
N VAL A 199 6.77 -1.01 28.60
CA VAL A 199 7.07 -2.41 28.95
C VAL A 199 8.47 -2.51 29.55
N ALA A 200 9.46 -1.85 28.96
CA ALA A 200 10.83 -1.85 29.46
C ALA A 200 10.94 -1.18 30.85
N ARG A 201 10.22 -0.07 31.06
CA ARG A 201 10.15 0.61 32.36
C ARG A 201 9.51 -0.28 33.42
N LEU A 202 8.45 -1.02 33.10
CA LEU A 202 7.82 -1.97 34.01
C LEU A 202 8.78 -3.11 34.39
N LYS A 203 9.48 -3.69 33.40
CA LYS A 203 10.51 -4.71 33.65
C LYS A 203 11.63 -4.20 34.55
N ALA A 204 12.14 -3.00 34.29
CA ALA A 204 13.18 -2.38 35.12
C ALA A 204 12.69 -2.08 36.55
N GLY A 205 11.43 -1.66 36.69
CA GLY A 205 10.78 -1.49 38.00
C GLY A 205 10.70 -2.79 38.79
N LEU A 206 10.28 -3.89 38.15
CA LEU A 206 10.21 -5.20 38.78
C LEU A 206 11.58 -5.73 39.19
N SER A 207 12.60 -5.56 38.36
CA SER A 207 13.97 -5.98 38.71
C SER A 207 14.50 -5.26 39.96
N LYS A 208 14.12 -3.99 40.17
CA LYS A 208 14.46 -3.27 41.41
C LYS A 208 13.76 -3.86 42.62
N ILE A 209 12.47 -4.18 42.49
CA ILE A 209 11.69 -4.81 43.57
C ILE A 209 12.26 -6.20 43.90
N GLU A 210 12.66 -6.97 42.89
CA GLU A 210 13.32 -8.27 43.09
C GLU A 210 14.65 -8.13 43.84
N ALA A 211 15.48 -7.16 43.46
CA ALA A 211 16.74 -6.90 44.16
C ALA A 211 16.51 -6.46 45.62
N GLU A 212 15.49 -5.65 45.87
CA GLU A 212 15.11 -5.21 47.21
C GLU A 212 14.57 -6.37 48.06
N LEU A 213 13.72 -7.22 47.50
CA LEU A 213 13.24 -8.44 48.15
C LEU A 213 14.39 -9.38 48.54
N GLU A 214 15.36 -9.58 47.64
CA GLU A 214 16.51 -10.42 47.94
C GLU A 214 17.39 -9.80 49.03
N HIS A 215 17.57 -8.47 49.01
CA HIS A 215 18.28 -7.76 50.08
C HIS A 215 17.60 -7.95 51.45
N PHE A 216 16.28 -7.80 51.53
CA PHE A 216 15.53 -8.02 52.78
C PHE A 216 15.56 -9.49 53.22
N ARG A 217 15.55 -10.46 52.29
CA ARG A 217 15.73 -11.89 52.60
C ARG A 217 17.12 -12.19 53.16
N GLU A 218 18.15 -11.60 52.58
CA GLU A 218 19.55 -11.75 53.03
C GLU A 218 19.73 -11.16 54.43
N GLN A 219 19.16 -9.96 54.68
CA GLN A 219 19.15 -9.35 56.01
C GLN A 219 18.43 -10.20 57.06
N ALA A 220 17.29 -10.79 56.71
CA ALA A 220 16.55 -11.69 57.60
C ALA A 220 17.34 -12.98 57.90
N ARG A 221 18.01 -13.56 56.90
CA ARG A 221 18.91 -14.71 57.09
C ARG A 221 20.10 -14.38 57.98
N ALA A 222 20.78 -13.26 57.73
CA ALA A 222 21.93 -12.82 58.52
C ALA A 222 21.53 -12.57 59.98
N ALA A 223 20.39 -11.91 60.21
CA ALA A 223 19.86 -11.70 61.56
C ALA A 223 19.57 -13.01 62.30
N HIS A 224 19.01 -14.02 61.62
CA HIS A 224 18.73 -15.33 62.22
C HIS A 224 20.01 -16.13 62.55
N VAL A 225 21.06 -16.02 61.72
CA VAL A 225 22.36 -16.65 62.00
C VAL A 225 23.05 -15.98 63.19
N ASP A 226 23.05 -14.65 63.25
CA ASP A 226 23.63 -13.87 64.35
C ASP A 226 22.89 -14.10 65.68
N ALA A 227 21.56 -14.20 65.64
CA ALA A 227 20.74 -14.51 66.80
C ALA A 227 21.03 -15.92 67.34
N LYS A 228 21.13 -16.92 66.46
CA LYS A 228 21.49 -18.31 66.83
C LYS A 228 22.90 -18.41 67.43
N ALA A 229 23.86 -17.67 66.88
CA ALA A 229 25.24 -17.65 67.39
C ALA A 229 25.33 -16.96 68.76
N LYS A 230 24.58 -15.86 68.99
CA LYS A 230 24.56 -15.14 70.27
C LYS A 230 23.75 -15.86 71.35
N ALA A 231 22.66 -16.55 70.99
CA ALA A 231 21.89 -17.39 71.91
C ALA A 231 22.73 -18.57 72.46
N ALA A 232 23.66 -19.10 71.67
CA ALA A 232 24.61 -20.11 72.13
C ALA A 232 25.69 -19.54 73.09
N ALA A 233 25.83 -18.22 73.21
CA ALA A 233 26.94 -17.56 73.90
C ALA A 233 26.55 -16.70 75.13
N SER A 234 25.27 -16.43 75.39
CA SER A 234 24.85 -15.47 76.43
C SER A 234 23.79 -16.02 77.40
N VAL A 235 23.98 -15.79 78.71
CA VAL A 235 23.21 -16.46 79.77
C VAL A 235 21.96 -15.70 80.26
N GLU A 236 21.78 -14.38 80.13
CA GLU A 236 20.50 -13.79 80.61
C GLU A 236 20.12 -12.37 80.11
N GLY A 237 21.08 -11.52 79.68
CA GLY A 237 20.79 -10.10 79.39
C GLY A 237 20.71 -9.68 77.91
N GLY A 238 21.47 -10.31 77.01
CA GLY A 238 21.53 -9.93 75.58
C GLY A 238 20.38 -10.49 74.72
N VAL A 239 19.68 -11.51 75.25
CA VAL A 239 18.61 -12.23 74.56
C VAL A 239 17.38 -11.34 74.34
N ALA A 240 17.05 -10.45 75.30
CA ALA A 240 15.84 -9.63 75.23
C ALA A 240 15.86 -8.58 74.10
N VAL A 241 16.98 -7.88 73.89
CA VAL A 241 17.10 -6.84 72.84
C VAL A 241 17.10 -7.44 71.43
N LEU A 242 17.69 -8.62 71.26
CA LEU A 242 17.65 -9.35 69.99
C LEU A 242 16.26 -9.93 69.72
N SER A 243 15.57 -10.45 70.74
CA SER A 243 14.20 -10.95 70.61
C SER A 243 13.21 -9.86 70.16
N ALA A 244 13.35 -8.62 70.65
CA ALA A 244 12.49 -7.51 70.24
C ALA A 244 12.72 -7.10 68.78
N ARG A 245 13.95 -7.20 68.27
CA ARG A 245 14.29 -6.95 66.86
C ARG A 245 13.85 -8.11 65.96
N GLU A 246 13.99 -9.35 66.40
CA GLU A 246 13.43 -10.52 65.71
C GLU A 246 11.90 -10.48 65.67
N GLU A 247 11.23 -10.08 66.74
CA GLU A 247 9.77 -9.88 66.79
C GLU A 247 9.31 -8.70 65.92
N ALA A 248 10.13 -7.66 65.75
CA ALA A 248 9.85 -6.57 64.81
C ALA A 248 9.99 -7.02 63.36
N LEU A 249 11.01 -7.83 63.04
CA LEU A 249 11.20 -8.43 61.72
C LEU A 249 10.16 -9.52 61.40
N ALA A 250 9.72 -10.27 62.42
CA ALA A 250 8.67 -11.29 62.29
C ALA A 250 7.27 -10.67 62.09
N ARG A 251 7.08 -9.41 62.50
CA ARG A 251 5.89 -8.61 62.19
C ARG A 251 5.97 -7.95 60.81
N ASP A 252 7.15 -7.91 60.20
CA ASP A 252 7.34 -7.33 58.88
C ASP A 252 6.82 -8.29 57.79
N GLN A 253 5.62 -8.01 57.31
CA GLN A 253 4.96 -8.76 56.25
C GLN A 253 5.44 -8.36 54.85
N TYR A 254 6.42 -7.45 54.73
CA TYR A 254 6.89 -6.94 53.45
C TYR A 254 7.29 -8.07 52.49
N LEU A 255 8.10 -9.04 52.95
CA LEU A 255 8.53 -10.17 52.12
C LEU A 255 7.37 -11.04 51.61
N GLN A 256 6.32 -11.20 52.42
CA GLN A 256 5.15 -11.99 52.06
C GLN A 256 4.28 -11.24 51.04
N VAL A 257 3.93 -9.99 51.34
CA VAL A 257 3.08 -9.16 50.47
C VAL A 257 3.78 -8.86 49.16
N MET A 258 5.01 -8.33 49.22
CA MET A 258 5.77 -7.98 48.03
C MET A 258 6.24 -9.20 47.25
N GLY A 259 6.44 -10.35 47.91
CA GLY A 259 6.67 -11.63 47.22
C GLY A 259 5.50 -12.04 46.34
N SER A 260 4.28 -12.04 46.90
CA SER A 260 3.07 -12.37 46.14
C SER A 260 2.77 -11.35 45.02
N PHE A 261 3.01 -10.07 45.28
CA PHE A 261 2.90 -9.01 44.28
C PHE A 261 3.92 -9.20 43.16
N ARG A 262 5.20 -9.47 43.49
CA ARG A 262 6.26 -9.70 42.52
C ARG A 262 5.91 -10.86 41.60
N ASP A 263 5.46 -11.99 42.14
CA ASP A 263 5.14 -13.16 41.33
C ASP A 263 3.97 -12.86 40.36
N GLY A 264 2.92 -12.19 40.84
CA GLY A 264 1.79 -11.78 40.00
C GLY A 264 2.18 -10.74 38.94
N ALA A 265 2.97 -9.75 39.31
CA ALA A 265 3.39 -8.68 38.41
C ALA A 265 4.40 -9.16 37.37
N THR A 266 5.34 -10.05 37.73
CA THR A 266 6.26 -10.68 36.79
C THR A 266 5.50 -11.46 35.72
N ALA A 267 4.51 -12.28 36.11
CA ALA A 267 3.69 -13.01 35.14
C ALA A 267 2.97 -12.08 34.14
N GLN A 268 2.38 -10.98 34.63
CA GLN A 268 1.69 -10.01 33.78
C GLN A 268 2.65 -9.26 32.84
N VAL A 269 3.84 -8.88 33.32
CA VAL A 269 4.83 -8.17 32.51
C VAL A 269 5.49 -9.10 31.48
N GLU A 270 5.66 -10.37 31.79
CA GLU A 270 6.08 -11.39 30.83
C GLU A 270 5.04 -11.58 29.72
N GLU A 271 3.75 -11.71 30.09
CA GLU A 271 2.65 -11.82 29.12
C GLU A 271 2.60 -10.60 28.19
N LEU A 272 2.74 -9.39 28.75
CA LEU A 272 2.81 -8.13 28.00
C LEU A 272 4.02 -8.12 27.04
N GLY A 273 5.18 -8.60 27.49
CA GLY A 273 6.37 -8.76 26.66
C GLY A 273 6.16 -9.73 25.50
N CYS A 274 5.51 -10.88 25.74
CA CYS A 274 5.14 -11.83 24.68
C CYS A 274 4.13 -11.24 23.69
N ALA A 275 3.19 -10.41 24.16
CA ALA A 275 2.25 -9.71 23.29
C ALA A 275 2.96 -8.68 22.39
N ALA A 276 3.92 -7.92 22.93
CA ALA A 276 4.72 -6.96 22.16
C ALA A 276 5.53 -7.64 21.04
N LEU A 277 6.19 -8.78 21.34
CA LEU A 277 6.92 -9.56 20.33
C LEU A 277 5.99 -10.11 19.23
N ARG A 278 4.80 -10.62 19.60
CA ARG A 278 3.80 -11.06 18.63
C ARG A 278 3.36 -9.92 17.72
N MET A 279 3.19 -8.72 18.27
CA MET A 279 2.82 -7.53 17.50
C MET A 279 3.92 -7.13 16.50
N GLU A 280 5.19 -7.18 16.89
CA GLU A 280 6.32 -6.95 15.97
C GLU A 280 6.38 -7.97 14.83
N GLU A 281 6.09 -9.24 15.12
CA GLU A 281 6.06 -10.28 14.09
C GLU A 281 4.89 -10.08 13.11
N MET A 282 3.71 -9.77 13.62
CA MET A 282 2.55 -9.43 12.78
C MET A 282 2.79 -8.17 11.95
N HIS A 283 3.54 -7.19 12.46
CA HIS A 283 3.93 -6.02 11.68
C HIS A 283 4.81 -6.40 10.48
N LYS A 284 5.75 -7.34 10.63
CA LYS A 284 6.56 -7.84 9.49
C LYS A 284 5.69 -8.51 8.44
N VAL A 285 4.77 -9.38 8.87
CA VAL A 285 3.81 -10.06 7.98
C VAL A 285 2.98 -9.03 7.21
N LEU A 286 2.46 -8.01 7.91
CA LEU A 286 1.62 -6.98 7.31
C LEU A 286 2.39 -6.14 6.29
N ARG A 287 3.65 -5.78 6.55
CA ARG A 287 4.51 -5.10 5.58
C ARG A 287 4.76 -5.94 4.33
N SER A 288 5.05 -7.24 4.51
CA SER A 288 5.24 -8.14 3.37
C SER A 288 3.97 -8.33 2.56
N PHE A 289 2.81 -8.38 3.22
CA PHE A 289 1.52 -8.58 2.55
C PHE A 289 1.13 -7.38 1.68
N PHE A 290 1.38 -6.15 2.16
CA PHE A 290 1.06 -4.93 1.42
C PHE A 290 2.23 -4.35 0.61
N ALA A 291 3.37 -5.07 0.54
CA ALA A 291 4.59 -4.63 -0.13
C ALA A 291 5.05 -3.22 0.32
N GLU A 292 4.94 -2.95 1.62
CA GLU A 292 5.36 -1.70 2.24
C GLU A 292 6.88 -1.67 2.50
N GLU A 293 7.45 -0.48 2.51
CA GLU A 293 8.88 -0.30 2.76
C GLU A 293 9.26 -0.76 4.18
N SER A 294 10.48 -1.28 4.35
CA SER A 294 10.94 -1.84 5.64
C SER A 294 11.00 -0.80 6.76
N LYS A 295 11.14 0.48 6.41
CA LYS A 295 11.15 1.62 7.33
C LYS A 295 9.76 2.11 7.73
N THR A 296 8.69 1.68 7.05
CA THR A 296 7.34 2.14 7.36
C THR A 296 6.96 1.64 8.76
N SER A 297 6.53 2.57 9.61
CA SER A 297 6.06 2.25 10.96
C SER A 297 4.65 1.65 10.90
N ILE A 298 4.30 0.85 11.91
CA ILE A 298 2.96 0.24 11.98
C ILE A 298 1.88 1.33 12.10
N GLU A 299 2.22 2.43 12.77
CA GLU A 299 1.37 3.60 12.99
C GLU A 299 1.08 4.31 11.68
N GLU A 300 2.06 4.43 10.80
CA GLU A 300 1.89 5.02 9.48
C GLU A 300 0.97 4.16 8.61
N ILE A 301 1.12 2.84 8.64
CA ILE A 301 0.24 1.92 7.91
C ILE A 301 -1.20 2.04 8.43
N PHE A 302 -1.42 2.00 9.74
CA PHE A 302 -2.74 2.18 10.32
C PHE A 302 -3.31 3.58 10.08
N SER A 303 -2.48 4.62 10.04
CA SER A 303 -2.89 5.99 9.73
C SER A 303 -3.39 6.12 8.29
N ARG A 304 -2.70 5.49 7.32
CA ARG A 304 -3.15 5.44 5.92
C ARG A 304 -4.50 4.75 5.81
N TRP A 305 -4.66 3.60 6.47
CA TRP A 305 -5.95 2.90 6.53
C TRP A 305 -7.03 3.72 7.24
N ALA A 306 -6.74 4.33 8.39
CA ALA A 306 -7.70 5.13 9.14
C ALA A 306 -8.20 6.33 8.32
N THR A 307 -7.31 7.00 7.59
CA THR A 307 -7.63 8.09 6.66
C THR A 307 -8.56 7.59 5.56
N PHE A 308 -8.19 6.50 4.89
CA PHE A 308 -9.01 5.90 3.84
C PHE A 308 -10.40 5.47 4.36
N LEU A 309 -10.47 4.84 5.53
CA LEU A 309 -11.74 4.47 6.16
C LEU A 309 -12.62 5.68 6.47
N GLY A 310 -12.03 6.81 6.86
CA GLY A 310 -12.76 8.07 7.05
C GLY A 310 -13.31 8.63 5.73
N GLN A 311 -12.54 8.53 4.65
CA GLN A 311 -12.97 8.93 3.31
C GLN A 311 -14.10 8.04 2.78
N VAL A 312 -14.04 6.72 3.05
CA VAL A 312 -15.11 5.77 2.71
C VAL A 312 -16.41 6.14 3.44
N ASP A 313 -16.37 6.37 4.75
CA ASP A 313 -17.55 6.78 5.53
C ASP A 313 -18.16 8.08 4.97
N ALA A 314 -17.32 9.08 4.67
CA ALA A 314 -17.77 10.34 4.09
C ALA A 314 -18.39 10.16 2.70
N ALA A 315 -17.81 9.31 1.86
CA ALA A 315 -18.32 9.02 0.53
C ALA A 315 -19.65 8.23 0.58
N VAL A 316 -19.81 7.30 1.52
CA VAL A 316 -21.08 6.58 1.75
C VAL A 316 -22.17 7.52 2.25
N ALA A 317 -21.84 8.44 3.17
CA ALA A 317 -22.78 9.46 3.64
C ALA A 317 -23.29 10.33 2.49
N HIS A 318 -22.38 10.84 1.64
CA HIS A 318 -22.74 11.64 0.47
C HIS A 318 -23.64 10.86 -0.52
N HIS A 319 -23.31 9.60 -0.81
CA HIS A 319 -24.11 8.75 -1.68
C HIS A 319 -25.54 8.52 -1.13
N ASN A 320 -25.68 8.33 0.18
CA ASN A 320 -26.98 8.16 0.83
C ASN A 320 -27.80 9.46 0.81
N GLU A 321 -27.16 10.61 1.01
CA GLU A 321 -27.81 11.93 0.92
C GLU A 321 -28.32 12.20 -0.50
N ASP A 322 -27.52 11.92 -1.53
CA ASP A 322 -27.92 12.10 -2.92
C ASP A 322 -29.10 11.20 -3.30
N ARG A 323 -29.09 9.94 -2.82
CA ARG A 323 -30.22 9.02 -3.00
C ARG A 323 -31.49 9.51 -2.29
N ALA A 324 -31.35 10.07 -1.08
CA ALA A 324 -32.48 10.63 -0.33
C ALA A 324 -33.05 11.89 -0.99
N LYS A 325 -32.20 12.75 -1.56
CA LYS A 325 -32.64 13.92 -2.35
C LYS A 325 -33.36 13.49 -3.62
N ALA A 326 -32.82 12.52 -4.37
CA ALA A 326 -33.46 11.98 -5.56
C ALA A 326 -34.83 11.34 -5.29
N ALA A 327 -35.00 10.69 -4.13
CA ALA A 327 -36.27 10.10 -3.71
C ALA A 327 -37.33 11.15 -3.30
N LYS A 328 -36.93 12.36 -2.90
CA LYS A 328 -37.85 13.47 -2.55
C LYS A 328 -38.29 14.32 -3.75
N VAL A 329 -37.63 14.17 -4.90
CA VAL A 329 -37.91 14.92 -6.14
C VAL A 329 -38.89 14.15 -7.05
N LYS A 330 -39.22 12.90 -6.70
CA LYS A 330 -40.32 12.11 -7.29
C LYS A 330 -41.59 12.25 -6.44
#